data_AF-A0A0Q6U0Z5-F1
#
_entry.id   AF-A0A0Q6U0Z5-F1
#
_cell.length_a   1.000
_cell.length_b   1.000
_cell.length_c   1.000
_cell.angle_alpha   90.00
_cell.angle_beta   90.00
_cell.angle_gamma   90.00
#
_symmetry.space_group_name_H-M   'P 1'
#
loop_
_entity.id
_entity.type
_entity.pdbx_description
1 polymer ?
#
loop_
_entity_poly.entity_id
_entity_poly.type
_entity_poly.pdbx_seq_one_letter_code
_entity_poly.pdbx_strand_id
1 'polypeptide(L)'
;MSAPAKDTLGLLLERAENERDAAAQALHAASTQAQAARAQHGELAGYRQDYQQRWTQTFSQAATMDIVGCYQSFGRRIDQAVDTQGHVASHADQRQVRAREALGQAEMRVAALRQLIARRQAEAAKAAQRSEQRATDEFAARAHLRRMAHA
;
A
#
# COMPACT_ATOMS: atom_id res chain seq x y z
N MET A 1 4.38 24.05 28.53
CA MET A 1 3.74 23.97 27.19
C MET A 1 3.91 22.59 26.51
N SER A 2 4.10 21.48 27.24
CA SER A 2 4.44 20.18 26.63
C SER A 2 3.25 19.27 26.25
N ALA A 3 2.04 19.58 26.72
CA ALA A 3 0.82 18.82 26.41
C ALA A 3 0.33 18.97 24.96
N PRO A 4 0.19 20.19 24.37
CA PRO A 4 -0.41 20.34 23.04
C PRO A 4 0.43 19.69 21.93
N ALA A 5 1.76 19.63 22.10
CA ALA A 5 2.65 18.97 21.14
C ALA A 5 2.55 17.44 21.16
N LYS A 6 2.21 16.82 22.31
CA LYS A 6 1.95 15.37 22.38
C LYS A 6 0.63 15.02 21.69
N ASP A 7 -0.40 15.83 21.92
CA ASP A 7 -1.71 15.64 21.31
C ASP A 7 -1.64 15.82 19.78
N THR A 8 -0.86 16.81 19.31
CA THR A 8 -0.64 17.05 17.88
C THR A 8 0.07 15.88 17.20
N LEU A 9 1.12 15.32 17.82
CA LEU A 9 1.83 14.16 17.25
C LEU A 9 0.96 12.90 17.24
N GLY A 10 0.12 12.70 18.26
CA GLY A 10 -0.87 11.62 18.30
C GLY A 10 -1.86 11.70 17.13
N LEU A 11 -2.44 12.88 16.90
CA LEU A 11 -3.34 13.12 15.75
C LEU A 11 -2.65 12.90 14.40
N LEU A 12 -1.39 13.31 14.27
CA LEU A 12 -0.60 13.07 13.05
C LEU A 12 -0.33 11.58 12.82
N LEU A 13 -0.09 10.82 13.89
CA LEU A 13 0.08 9.37 13.80
C LEU A 13 -1.23 8.69 13.38
N GLU A 14 -2.35 9.02 14.02
CA GLU A 14 -3.67 8.47 13.68
C GLU A 14 -4.01 8.74 12.21
N ARG A 15 -3.78 9.97 11.74
CA ARG A 15 -3.95 10.30 10.33
C ARG A 15 -3.05 9.47 9.42
N ALA A 16 -1.78 9.30 9.76
CA ALA A 16 -0.84 8.51 8.96
C ALA A 16 -1.22 7.01 8.94
N GLU A 17 -1.76 6.48 10.04
CA GLU A 17 -2.26 5.11 10.11
C GLU A 17 -3.50 4.94 9.22
N ASN A 18 -4.44 5.88 9.24
CA ASN A 18 -5.57 5.90 8.32
C ASN A 18 -5.13 6.00 6.85
N GLU A 19 -4.14 6.84 6.54
CA GLU A 19 -3.55 6.95 5.19
C GLU A 19 -2.91 5.62 4.74
N ARG A 20 -2.18 4.93 5.63
CA ARG A 20 -1.63 3.59 5.37
C ARG A 20 -2.72 2.56 5.09
N ASP A 21 -3.77 2.54 5.91
CA ASP A 21 -4.85 1.55 5.77
C ASP A 21 -5.64 1.77 4.48
N ALA A 22 -5.88 3.03 4.10
CA ALA A 22 -6.43 3.37 2.80
C ALA A 22 -5.52 2.94 1.65
N ALA A 23 -4.20 3.13 1.76
CA ALA A 23 -3.25 2.66 0.76
C ALA A 23 -3.22 1.12 0.63
N ALA A 24 -3.37 0.40 1.75
CA ALA A 24 -3.47 -1.06 1.76
C ALA A 24 -4.73 -1.56 1.04
N GLN A 25 -5.88 -0.92 1.29
CA GLN A 25 -7.13 -1.21 0.58
C GLN A 25 -6.99 -0.91 -0.92
N ALA A 26 -6.36 0.20 -1.29
CA ALA A 26 -6.10 0.56 -2.68
C ALA A 26 -5.20 -0.46 -3.38
N LEU A 27 -4.14 -0.94 -2.71
CA LEU A 27 -3.29 -2.01 -3.24
C LEU A 27 -4.07 -3.31 -3.44
N HIS A 28 -4.92 -3.69 -2.48
CA HIS A 28 -5.75 -4.87 -2.62
C HIS A 28 -6.67 -4.78 -3.84
N ALA A 29 -7.39 -3.66 -4.00
CA ALA A 29 -8.26 -3.43 -5.15
C ALA A 29 -7.48 -3.45 -6.48
N ALA A 30 -6.32 -2.77 -6.54
CA ALA A 30 -5.47 -2.74 -7.73
C ALA A 30 -4.92 -4.14 -8.08
N SER A 31 -4.58 -4.95 -7.07
CA SER A 31 -4.12 -6.33 -7.25
C SER A 31 -5.22 -7.22 -7.84
N THR A 32 -6.45 -7.12 -7.31
CA THR A 32 -7.60 -7.86 -7.83
C THR A 32 -7.91 -7.47 -9.27
N GLN A 33 -7.86 -6.16 -9.59
CA GLN A 33 -8.07 -5.68 -10.95
C GLN A 33 -6.99 -6.15 -11.92
N ALA A 34 -5.71 -6.12 -11.51
CA ALA A 34 -4.59 -6.63 -12.31
C ALA A 34 -4.74 -8.13 -12.58
N GLN A 35 -5.09 -8.91 -11.56
CA GLN A 35 -5.32 -10.35 -11.71
C GLN A 35 -6.46 -10.65 -12.68
N ALA A 36 -7.60 -9.96 -12.55
CA ALA A 36 -8.73 -10.12 -13.46
C ALA A 36 -8.36 -9.75 -14.91
N ALA A 37 -7.65 -8.64 -15.11
CA ALA A 37 -7.24 -8.20 -16.44
C ALA A 37 -6.27 -9.19 -17.11
N ARG A 38 -5.30 -9.74 -16.35
CA ARG A 38 -4.39 -10.79 -16.81
C ARG A 38 -5.11 -12.07 -17.17
N ALA A 39 -6.08 -12.51 -16.34
CA ALA A 39 -6.88 -13.69 -16.60
C ALA A 39 -7.66 -13.55 -17.92
N GLN A 40 -8.39 -12.44 -18.10
CA GLN A 40 -9.12 -12.15 -19.35
C GLN A 40 -8.20 -12.08 -20.57
N HIS A 41 -7.01 -11.49 -20.44
CA HIS A 41 -6.03 -11.48 -21.53
C HIS A 41 -5.57 -12.91 -21.89
N GLY A 42 -5.29 -13.73 -20.88
CA GLY A 42 -4.92 -15.13 -21.07
C GLY A 42 -6.01 -15.95 -21.75
N GLU A 43 -7.27 -15.77 -21.34
CA GLU A 43 -8.43 -16.42 -21.98
C GLU A 43 -8.57 -16.02 -23.45
N LEU A 44 -8.46 -14.74 -23.78
CA LEU A 44 -8.53 -14.26 -25.16
C LEU A 44 -7.35 -14.77 -26.01
N ALA A 45 -6.15 -14.82 -25.44
CA ALA A 45 -4.96 -15.35 -26.12
C ALA A 45 -5.09 -16.86 -26.39
N GLY A 46 -5.61 -17.62 -25.42
CA GLY A 46 -5.93 -19.04 -25.60
C GLY A 46 -6.99 -19.26 -26.67
N TYR A 47 -8.09 -18.48 -26.62
CA TYR A 47 -9.14 -18.53 -27.62
C TYR A 47 -8.62 -18.20 -29.03
N ARG A 48 -7.73 -17.22 -29.17
CA ARG A 48 -7.06 -16.89 -30.44
C ARG A 48 -6.28 -18.09 -30.98
N GLN A 49 -5.50 -18.75 -30.13
CA GLN A 49 -4.70 -19.91 -30.53
C GLN A 49 -5.59 -21.07 -30.99
N ASP A 50 -6.63 -21.40 -30.23
CA ASP A 50 -7.59 -22.45 -30.58
C ASP A 50 -8.31 -22.14 -31.89
N TYR A 51 -8.68 -20.87 -32.07
CA TYR A 51 -9.32 -20.38 -33.29
C TYR A 51 -8.42 -20.56 -34.52
N GLN A 52 -7.13 -20.21 -34.41
CA GLN A 52 -6.15 -20.37 -35.48
C GLN A 52 -5.90 -21.85 -35.82
N GLN A 53 -5.78 -22.72 -34.81
CA GLN A 53 -5.58 -24.16 -35.03
C GLN A 53 -6.76 -24.81 -35.77
N ARG A 54 -7.99 -24.53 -35.33
CA ARG A 54 -9.21 -25.03 -35.98
C ARG A 54 -9.26 -24.64 -37.44
N TRP A 55 -8.83 -23.43 -37.76
CA TRP A 55 -8.81 -22.94 -39.13
C TRP A 55 -7.81 -23.62 -40.03
N THR A 56 -6.57 -23.78 -39.58
CA THR A 56 -5.56 -24.55 -40.31
C THR A 56 -6.08 -25.95 -40.61
N GLN A 57 -6.82 -26.55 -39.67
CA GLN A 57 -7.44 -27.86 -39.87
C GLN A 57 -8.61 -27.83 -40.86
N THR A 58 -9.54 -26.88 -40.75
CA THR A 58 -10.71 -26.76 -41.65
C THR A 58 -10.32 -26.44 -43.09
N PHE A 59 -9.29 -25.62 -43.31
CA PHE A 59 -8.84 -25.28 -44.65
C PHE A 59 -8.16 -26.43 -45.39
N SER A 60 -7.73 -27.48 -44.68
CA SER A 60 -7.22 -28.70 -45.31
C SER A 60 -8.29 -29.50 -46.07
N GLN A 61 -9.59 -29.19 -45.90
CA GLN A 61 -10.71 -30.00 -46.40
C GLN A 61 -11.64 -29.29 -47.41
N ALA A 62 -11.21 -28.15 -47.99
CA ALA A 62 -11.94 -27.28 -48.93
C ALA A 62 -12.94 -26.30 -48.29
N ALA A 63 -12.63 -24.99 -48.38
CA ALA A 63 -13.46 -23.90 -47.86
C ALA A 63 -13.97 -23.00 -49.00
N THR A 64 -15.24 -22.60 -48.94
CA THR A 64 -15.88 -21.65 -49.87
C THR A 64 -15.38 -20.22 -49.63
N MET A 65 -15.21 -19.41 -50.70
CA MET A 65 -14.59 -18.07 -50.64
C MET A 65 -15.27 -17.11 -49.62
N ASP A 66 -16.59 -17.18 -49.45
CA ASP A 66 -17.33 -16.37 -48.47
C ASP A 66 -17.02 -16.71 -47.01
N ILE A 67 -16.76 -18.00 -46.71
CA ILE A 67 -16.39 -18.48 -45.37
C ILE A 67 -15.00 -17.94 -45.00
N VAL A 68 -14.10 -17.82 -45.99
CA VAL A 68 -12.76 -17.25 -45.82
C VAL A 68 -12.81 -15.79 -45.36
N GLY A 69 -13.65 -14.98 -46.00
CA GLY A 69 -13.80 -13.56 -45.65
C GLY A 69 -14.32 -13.37 -44.22
N CYS A 70 -15.37 -14.12 -43.85
CA CYS A 70 -15.94 -14.08 -42.50
C CYS A 70 -14.89 -14.47 -41.44
N TYR A 71 -14.15 -15.56 -41.69
CA TYR A 71 -13.11 -16.06 -40.79
C TYR A 71 -12.00 -15.02 -40.58
N GLN A 72 -11.45 -14.46 -41.65
CA GLN A 72 -10.43 -13.42 -41.55
C GLN A 72 -10.93 -12.18 -40.79
N SER A 73 -12.19 -11.79 -40.99
CA SER A 73 -12.78 -10.65 -40.29
C SER A 73 -12.86 -10.88 -38.78
N PHE A 74 -13.26 -12.07 -38.35
CA PHE A 74 -13.38 -12.42 -36.94
C PHE A 74 -12.01 -12.63 -36.29
N GLY A 75 -11.05 -13.26 -36.99
CA GLY A 75 -9.66 -13.33 -36.56
C GLY A 75 -9.06 -11.95 -36.25
N ARG A 76 -9.24 -10.97 -37.16
CA ARG A 76 -8.79 -9.60 -36.91
C ARG A 76 -9.44 -8.97 -35.66
N ARG A 77 -10.72 -9.27 -35.40
CA ARG A 77 -11.42 -8.76 -34.20
C ARG A 77 -10.89 -9.40 -32.92
N ILE A 78 -10.60 -10.71 -32.92
CA ILE A 78 -9.96 -11.37 -31.77
C ILE A 78 -8.58 -10.77 -31.54
N ASP A 79 -7.78 -10.61 -32.59
CA ASP A 79 -6.43 -10.05 -32.49
C ASP A 79 -6.46 -8.65 -31.87
N GLN A 80 -7.35 -7.79 -32.36
CA GLN A 80 -7.56 -6.45 -31.78
C GLN A 80 -8.03 -6.51 -30.32
N ALA A 81 -8.91 -7.43 -29.96
CA ALA A 81 -9.38 -7.61 -28.59
C ALA A 81 -8.26 -8.08 -27.65
N VAL A 82 -7.41 -9.01 -28.09
CA VAL A 82 -6.22 -9.47 -27.36
C VAL A 82 -5.28 -8.30 -27.12
N ASP A 83 -4.94 -7.53 -28.16
CA ASP A 83 -4.03 -6.38 -28.04
C ASP A 83 -4.60 -5.33 -27.07
N THR A 84 -5.89 -5.01 -27.21
CA THR A 84 -6.59 -4.06 -26.32
C THR A 84 -6.55 -4.54 -24.87
N GLN A 85 -6.89 -5.81 -24.63
CA GLN A 85 -6.88 -6.39 -23.29
C GLN A 85 -5.46 -6.48 -22.72
N GLY A 86 -4.45 -6.69 -23.57
CA GLY A 86 -3.04 -6.66 -23.19
C GLY A 86 -2.62 -5.29 -22.66
N HIS A 87 -3.05 -4.21 -23.32
CA HIS A 87 -2.84 -2.85 -22.81
C HIS A 87 -3.56 -2.60 -21.47
N VAL A 88 -4.80 -3.09 -21.32
CA VAL A 88 -5.55 -2.99 -20.06
C VAL A 88 -4.83 -3.72 -18.93
N ALA A 89 -4.33 -4.94 -19.17
CA ALA A 89 -3.58 -5.72 -18.21
C ALA A 89 -2.28 -5.01 -17.81
N SER A 90 -1.51 -4.51 -18.78
CA SER A 90 -0.28 -3.74 -18.53
C SER A 90 -0.54 -2.48 -17.69
N HIS A 91 -1.60 -1.73 -18.00
CA HIS A 91 -1.96 -0.56 -17.21
C HIS A 91 -2.42 -0.93 -15.78
N ALA A 92 -3.17 -2.03 -15.62
CA ALA A 92 -3.56 -2.52 -14.31
C ALA A 92 -2.36 -2.96 -13.47
N ASP A 93 -1.36 -3.58 -14.10
CA ASP A 93 -0.09 -3.97 -13.48
C ASP A 93 0.70 -2.76 -12.99
N GLN A 94 0.81 -1.72 -13.82
CA GLN A 94 1.46 -0.46 -13.43
C GLN A 94 0.75 0.20 -12.25
N ARG A 95 -0.59 0.18 -12.22
CA ARG A 95 -1.36 0.68 -11.07
C ARG A 95 -1.09 -0.13 -9.80
N GLN A 96 -1.00 -1.46 -9.91
CA GLN A 96 -0.66 -2.33 -8.79
C GLN A 96 0.72 -1.99 -8.21
N VAL A 97 1.72 -1.76 -9.07
CA VAL A 97 3.08 -1.36 -8.65
C VAL A 97 3.04 -0.02 -7.92
N ARG A 98 2.40 1.00 -8.51
CA ARG A 98 2.28 2.33 -7.87
C ARG A 98 1.55 2.28 -6.53
N ALA A 99 0.49 1.48 -6.42
CA ALA A 99 -0.23 1.29 -5.16
C ALA A 99 0.65 0.63 -4.08
N ARG A 100 1.52 -0.30 -4.48
CA ARG A 100 2.49 -0.94 -3.58
C ARG A 100 3.54 0.06 -3.07
N GLU A 101 4.07 0.89 -3.97
CA GLU A 101 5.00 1.96 -3.59
C GLU A 101 4.35 2.96 -2.63
N ALA A 102 3.11 3.37 -2.91
CA ALA A 102 2.35 4.27 -2.04
C ALA A 102 2.13 3.69 -0.64
N LEU A 103 1.78 2.39 -0.54
CA LEU A 103 1.67 1.71 0.74
C LEU A 103 3.00 1.72 1.50
N GLY A 104 4.11 1.38 0.83
CA GLY A 104 5.43 1.41 1.47
C GLY A 104 5.81 2.79 1.99
N GLN A 105 5.49 3.86 1.26
CA GLN A 105 5.68 5.25 1.72
C GLN A 105 4.83 5.58 2.95
N ALA A 106 3.57 5.15 2.98
CA ALA A 106 2.69 5.36 4.13
C ALA A 106 3.18 4.60 5.36
N GLU A 107 3.63 3.35 5.20
CA GLU A 107 4.23 2.54 6.28
C GLU A 107 5.48 3.19 6.86
N MET A 108 6.39 3.68 6.00
CA MET A 108 7.59 4.41 6.44
C MET A 108 7.22 5.66 7.26
N ARG A 109 6.19 6.40 6.83
CA ARG A 109 5.71 7.59 7.55
C ARG A 109 5.15 7.24 8.93
N VAL A 110 4.35 6.19 9.03
CA VAL A 110 3.84 5.69 10.31
C VAL A 110 4.99 5.28 11.23
N ALA A 111 5.96 4.52 10.72
CA ALA A 111 7.12 4.10 11.50
C ALA A 111 7.93 5.29 12.03
N ALA A 112 8.20 6.27 11.18
CA ALA A 112 8.92 7.49 11.55
C ALA A 112 8.18 8.29 12.65
N LEU A 113 6.86 8.45 12.53
CA LEU A 113 6.04 9.14 13.54
C LEU A 113 6.03 8.39 14.87
N ARG A 114 5.86 7.06 14.86
CA ARG A 114 5.92 6.23 16.07
C ARG A 114 7.27 6.38 16.78
N GLN A 115 8.37 6.32 16.03
CA GLN A 115 9.71 6.51 16.58
C GLN A 115 9.90 7.90 17.19
N LEU A 116 9.41 8.96 16.53
CA LEU A 116 9.46 10.32 17.04
C LEU A 116 8.66 10.48 18.35
N ILE A 117 7.44 9.93 18.41
CA ILE A 117 6.60 9.94 19.59
C ILE A 117 7.30 9.21 20.76
N ALA A 118 7.81 8.01 20.52
CA ALA A 118 8.52 7.23 21.53
C ALA A 118 9.73 7.99 22.09
N ARG A 119 10.52 8.64 21.22
CA ARG A 119 11.65 9.48 21.63
C ARG A 119 11.19 10.65 22.52
N ARG A 120 10.14 11.37 22.12
CA ARG A 120 9.60 12.50 22.90
C ARG A 120 9.06 12.06 24.26
N GLN A 121 8.42 10.89 24.33
CA GLN A 121 7.95 10.31 25.58
C GLN A 121 9.10 9.94 26.51
N ALA A 122 10.16 9.32 25.97
CA ALA A 122 11.36 8.97 26.74
C ALA A 122 12.10 10.22 27.27
N GLU A 123 12.23 11.28 26.47
CA GLU A 123 12.81 12.54 26.88
C GLU A 123 11.99 13.22 28.00
N ALA A 124 10.66 13.21 27.88
CA ALA A 124 9.76 13.74 28.90
C ALA A 124 9.83 12.94 30.21
N ALA A 125 9.88 11.61 30.15
CA ALA A 125 10.01 10.76 31.33
C ALA A 125 11.32 11.03 32.08
N LYS A 126 12.44 11.15 31.35
CA LYS A 126 13.75 11.51 31.92
C LYS A 126 13.72 12.89 32.59
N ALA A 127 13.03 13.87 31.98
CA ALA A 127 12.89 15.20 32.57
C ALA A 127 12.06 15.18 33.86
N ALA A 128 10.95 14.43 33.87
CA ALA A 128 10.11 14.26 35.06
C ALA A 128 10.89 13.59 36.20
N GLN A 129 11.60 12.49 35.93
CA GLN A 129 12.43 11.80 36.92
C GLN A 129 13.47 12.72 37.55
N ARG A 130 14.15 13.56 36.75
CA ARG A 130 15.10 14.55 37.28
C ARG A 130 14.44 15.61 38.15
N SER A 131 13.24 16.04 37.80
CA SER A 131 12.48 17.02 38.60
C SER A 131 12.03 16.42 39.92
N GLU A 132 11.55 15.18 39.91
CA GLU A 132 11.12 14.44 41.10
C GLU A 132 12.30 14.22 42.05
N GLN A 133 13.43 13.73 41.54
CA GLN A 133 14.65 13.54 42.32
C GLN A 133 15.10 14.85 43.01
N ARG A 134 15.14 15.97 42.27
CA ARG A 134 15.48 17.28 42.85
C ARG A 134 14.53 17.69 43.97
N ALA A 135 13.22 17.50 43.79
CA ALA A 135 12.23 17.83 44.81
C ALA A 135 12.39 16.97 46.07
N THR A 136 12.69 15.67 45.90
CA THR A 136 12.99 14.76 47.00
C THR A 136 14.25 15.18 47.75
N ASP A 137 15.33 15.51 47.02
CA ASP A 137 16.60 15.94 47.60
C ASP A 137 16.44 17.24 48.39
N GLU A 138 15.69 18.22 47.86
CA GLU A 138 15.37 19.46 48.57
C GLU A 138 14.58 19.22 49.85
N PHE A 139 13.59 18.32 49.82
CA PHE A 139 12.81 17.98 51.00
C PHE A 139 13.68 17.30 52.07
N ALA A 140 14.54 16.35 51.67
CA ALA A 140 15.47 15.68 52.56
C ALA A 140 16.46 16.67 53.20
N ALA A 141 17.03 17.60 52.42
CA ALA A 141 17.92 18.64 52.92
C ALA A 141 17.21 19.57 53.93
N ARG A 142 15.99 20.02 53.63
CA ARG A 142 15.20 20.85 54.57
C ARG A 142 14.86 20.10 55.86
N ALA A 143 14.49 18.82 55.76
CA ALA A 143 14.20 17.98 56.93
C ALA A 143 15.45 17.73 57.79
N HIS A 144 16.63 17.61 57.17
CA HIS A 144 17.90 17.49 57.87
C HIS A 144 18.27 18.79 58.60
N LEU A 145 18.18 19.94 57.93
CA LEU A 145 18.44 21.25 58.55
C LEU A 145 17.53 21.53 59.76
N ARG A 146 16.23 21.19 59.64
CA ARG A 146 15.30 21.33 60.78
C ARG A 146 15.67 20.43 61.95
N ARG A 147 16.13 19.20 61.70
CA ARG A 147 16.60 18.29 62.76
C ARG A 147 17.86 18.82 63.46
N MET A 148 18.81 19.36 62.71
CA MET A 148 20.02 19.96 63.29
C MET A 148 19.74 21.22 64.11
N ALA A 149 18.73 22.02 63.74
CA ALA A 149 18.36 23.23 64.48
C ALA A 149 17.62 22.94 65.81
N HIS A 150 17.12 21.71 65.99
CA HIS A 150 16.42 21.27 67.20
C HIS A 150 17.28 20.36 68.11
N ALA A 151 18.54 20.11 67.74
CA ALA A 151 19.54 19.41 68.54
C ALA A 151 20.49 20.44 69.19
#